data_AF-A0A8S3JI03-F1
#
_entry.id   AF-A0A8S3JI03-F1
#
_cell.length_a   1.000
_cell.length_b   1.000
_cell.length_c   1.000
_cell.angle_alpha   90.00
_cell.angle_beta   90.00
_cell.angle_gamma   90.00
#
_symmetry.space_group_name_H-M   'P 1'
#
loop_
_entity.id
_entity.type
_entity.pdbx_description
1 polymer ?
#
loop_
_entity_poly.entity_id
_entity_poly.type
_entity_poly.pdbx_seq_one_letter_code
_entity_poly.pdbx_strand_id
1 'polypeptide(L)'
;MNARFTLNAANARWGSLYDALYGTDAIPENDGCEKTDKYNKKRGDKVIAYTRKFLDQNIPLANGSSHANAKKYSVATGELKVTLQDDTVVGLQSPNQFVGYQGDADTPKSVLFVHHGLHIEIQIDRPHSRNDAAGIKDVLLEAALTTIVDCEDSVAAVDADDKVELYRNWLGLMKGTLKAEFPKGKITITRKLNE
;
A
#
# COMPACT_ATOMS: atom_id res chain seq x y z
N MET A 1 -3.35 12.97 22.29
CA MET A 1 -2.49 14.17 22.27
C MET A 1 -1.66 14.26 20.99
N ASN A 2 -1.20 13.14 20.44
CA ASN A 2 -0.33 13.19 19.25
C ASN A 2 -1.11 13.30 17.92
N ALA A 3 -1.34 14.52 17.42
CA ALA A 3 -2.03 14.77 16.15
C ALA A 3 -1.37 14.06 14.94
N ARG A 4 -0.04 13.92 14.93
CA ARG A 4 0.69 13.21 13.88
C ARG A 4 0.32 11.73 13.87
N PHE A 5 0.28 11.07 15.03
CA PHE A 5 -0.10 9.66 15.12
C PHE A 5 -1.57 9.43 14.82
N THR A 6 -2.46 10.31 15.29
CA THR A 6 -3.89 10.27 14.94
C THR A 6 -4.09 10.33 13.43
N LEU A 7 -3.41 11.25 12.73
CA LEU A 7 -3.47 11.34 11.27
C LEU A 7 -2.89 10.13 10.57
N ASN A 8 -1.78 9.58 11.06
CA ASN A 8 -1.19 8.37 10.49
C ASN A 8 -2.14 7.18 10.58
N ALA A 9 -2.77 7.01 11.74
CA ALA A 9 -3.70 5.91 11.98
C ALA A 9 -4.96 6.06 11.13
N ALA A 10 -5.54 7.26 11.05
CA ALA A 10 -6.68 7.54 10.18
C ALA A 10 -6.37 7.27 8.69
N ASN A 11 -5.15 7.61 8.25
CA ASN A 11 -4.71 7.36 6.87
C ASN A 11 -4.22 5.92 6.63
N ALA A 12 -4.13 5.08 7.67
CA ALA A 12 -3.61 3.70 7.57
C ALA A 12 -4.64 2.70 7.02
N ARG A 13 -5.84 3.15 6.61
CA ARG A 13 -6.79 2.31 5.87
C ARG A 13 -6.13 1.73 4.62
N TRP A 14 -5.22 2.46 4.00
CA TRP A 14 -4.43 2.00 2.86
C TRP A 14 -2.94 2.05 3.18
N GLY A 15 -2.26 0.91 3.10
CA GLY A 15 -0.85 0.77 3.44
C GLY A 15 -0.03 0.12 2.33
N SER A 16 1.15 0.66 2.06
CA SER A 16 2.10 0.11 1.09
C SER A 16 2.69 -1.21 1.61
N LEU A 17 2.48 -2.30 0.89
CA LEU A 17 3.09 -3.59 1.20
C LEU A 17 4.60 -3.57 0.97
N TYR A 18 5.10 -2.85 -0.04
CA TYR A 18 6.53 -2.78 -0.29
C TYR A 18 7.28 -2.10 0.85
N ASP A 19 6.82 -0.91 1.28
CA ASP A 19 7.39 -0.20 2.44
C ASP A 19 7.34 -1.05 3.72
N ALA A 20 6.21 -1.74 3.97
CA ALA A 20 6.07 -2.59 5.15
C ALA A 20 7.07 -3.76 5.13
N LEU A 21 7.21 -4.47 4.01
CA LEU A 21 8.16 -5.59 3.87
C LEU A 21 9.61 -5.10 3.87
N TYR A 22 9.89 -4.01 3.16
CA TYR A 22 11.25 -3.48 3.05
C TYR A 22 11.72 -2.90 4.39
N GLY A 23 10.86 -2.18 5.12
CA GLY A 23 11.22 -1.44 6.33
C GLY A 23 11.33 -2.30 7.60
N THR A 24 10.69 -3.46 7.64
CA THR A 24 10.63 -4.33 8.83
C THR A 24 11.64 -5.47 8.74
N ASP A 25 11.62 -6.39 9.71
CA ASP A 25 12.38 -7.65 9.75
C ASP A 25 11.66 -8.82 9.04
N ALA A 26 10.46 -8.58 8.49
CA ALA A 26 9.72 -9.56 7.69
C ALA A 26 10.53 -10.07 6.48
N ILE A 27 11.42 -9.23 5.95
CA ILE A 27 12.50 -9.66 5.06
C ILE A 27 13.81 -9.65 5.86
N PRO A 28 14.44 -10.83 6.08
CA PRO A 28 15.70 -10.93 6.80
C PRO A 28 16.80 -10.05 6.20
N GLU A 29 17.68 -9.55 7.06
CA GLU A 29 18.82 -8.69 6.70
C GLU A 29 20.13 -9.49 6.55
N ASN A 30 20.04 -10.71 6.01
CA ASN A 30 21.20 -11.55 5.72
C ASN A 30 21.48 -11.62 4.21
N ASP A 31 22.59 -12.26 3.82
CA ASP A 31 22.97 -12.52 2.43
C ASP A 31 23.04 -11.27 1.52
N GLY A 32 23.37 -10.10 2.09
CA GLY A 32 23.42 -8.84 1.37
C GLY A 32 22.06 -8.14 1.22
N CYS A 33 21.06 -8.50 2.03
CA CYS A 33 19.72 -7.90 2.05
C CYS A 33 19.52 -6.89 3.20
N GLU A 34 20.59 -6.36 3.77
CA GLU A 34 20.59 -5.36 4.84
C GLU A 34 19.92 -4.07 4.37
N LYS A 35 19.21 -3.38 5.27
CA LYS A 35 18.77 -2.01 5.03
C LYS A 35 19.98 -1.08 5.10
N THR A 36 20.08 -0.18 4.14
CA THR A 36 21.12 0.85 4.09
C THR A 36 20.48 2.21 3.83
N ASP A 37 21.26 3.29 3.90
CA ASP A 37 20.80 4.64 3.55
C ASP A 37 20.33 4.76 2.08
N LYS A 38 20.78 3.84 1.22
CA LYS A 38 20.37 3.74 -0.18
C LYS A 38 19.49 2.51 -0.38
N TYR A 39 18.71 2.54 -1.46
CA TYR A 39 17.94 1.38 -1.89
C TYR A 39 18.87 0.20 -2.20
N ASN A 40 18.69 -0.90 -1.47
CA ASN A 40 19.37 -2.16 -1.69
C ASN A 40 18.52 -3.01 -2.65
N LYS A 41 19.01 -3.16 -3.88
CA LYS A 41 18.30 -3.93 -4.91
C LYS A 41 18.06 -5.38 -4.50
N LYS A 42 19.02 -6.05 -3.85
CA LYS A 42 18.86 -7.46 -3.43
C LYS A 42 17.69 -7.62 -2.45
N ARG A 43 17.58 -6.70 -1.49
CA ARG A 43 16.45 -6.64 -0.57
C ARG A 43 15.14 -6.34 -1.30
N GLY A 44 15.14 -5.37 -2.20
CA GLY A 44 13.98 -5.04 -3.02
C GLY A 44 13.49 -6.20 -3.89
N ASP A 45 14.40 -6.97 -4.48
CA ASP A 45 14.05 -8.16 -5.25
C ASP A 45 13.36 -9.23 -4.37
N LYS A 46 13.76 -9.37 -3.09
CA LYS A 46 13.07 -10.24 -2.12
C LYS A 46 11.67 -9.72 -1.77
N VAL A 47 11.50 -8.41 -1.62
CA VAL A 47 10.17 -7.78 -1.40
C VAL A 47 9.25 -8.02 -2.59
N ILE A 48 9.74 -7.82 -3.81
CA ILE A 48 8.99 -8.09 -5.04
C ILE A 48 8.61 -9.57 -5.09
N ALA A 49 9.55 -10.49 -4.90
CA ALA A 49 9.28 -11.92 -4.94
C ALA A 49 8.26 -12.37 -3.88
N TYR A 50 8.33 -11.83 -2.66
CA TYR A 50 7.33 -12.06 -1.63
C TYR A 50 5.96 -11.57 -2.09
N THR A 51 5.90 -10.35 -2.63
CA THR A 51 4.64 -9.75 -3.08
C THR A 51 4.03 -10.53 -4.25
N ARG A 52 4.82 -11.03 -5.20
CA ARG A 52 4.32 -11.90 -6.28
C ARG A 52 3.64 -13.15 -5.74
N LYS A 53 4.24 -13.81 -4.75
CA LYS A 53 3.63 -14.97 -4.08
C LYS A 53 2.35 -14.60 -3.34
N PHE A 54 2.32 -13.44 -2.68
CA PHE A 54 1.11 -12.93 -2.06
C PHE A 54 -0.02 -12.73 -3.08
N LEU A 55 0.27 -12.14 -4.25
CA LEU A 55 -0.72 -11.98 -5.32
C LEU A 55 -1.20 -13.33 -5.85
N ASP A 56 -0.28 -14.27 -6.11
CA ASP A 56 -0.63 -15.63 -6.57
C ASP A 56 -1.57 -16.36 -5.59
N GLN A 57 -1.44 -16.10 -4.28
CA GLN A 57 -2.27 -16.72 -3.25
C GLN A 57 -3.65 -16.07 -3.12
N ASN A 58 -3.76 -14.76 -3.32
CA ASN A 58 -4.97 -13.99 -2.98
C ASN A 58 -5.79 -13.56 -4.20
N ILE A 59 -5.16 -13.40 -5.37
CA ILE A 59 -5.81 -13.04 -6.63
C ILE A 59 -5.27 -13.91 -7.79
N PRO A 60 -5.32 -15.25 -7.66
CA PRO A 60 -4.65 -16.17 -8.57
C PRO A 60 -5.03 -15.94 -10.04
N LEU A 61 -4.04 -16.07 -10.93
CA LEU A 61 -4.28 -16.09 -12.37
C LEU A 61 -4.82 -17.45 -12.83
N ALA A 62 -5.55 -17.46 -13.93
CA ALA A 62 -6.08 -18.68 -14.51
C ALA A 62 -4.95 -19.67 -14.90
N ASN A 63 -5.29 -20.96 -14.98
CA ASN A 63 -4.38 -22.05 -15.39
C ASN A 63 -3.11 -22.20 -14.52
N GLY A 64 -3.11 -21.67 -13.29
CA GLY A 64 -1.95 -21.74 -12.39
C GLY A 64 -0.78 -20.84 -12.81
N SER A 65 -1.03 -19.86 -13.69
CA SER A 65 -0.04 -18.85 -14.05
C SER A 65 0.35 -17.99 -12.83
N SER A 66 1.59 -17.50 -12.81
CA SER A 66 2.09 -16.66 -11.72
C SER A 66 2.23 -15.21 -12.13
N HIS A 67 1.87 -14.30 -11.22
CA HIS A 67 2.14 -12.87 -11.30
C HIS A 67 3.63 -12.56 -11.40
N ALA A 68 4.53 -13.46 -10.98
CA ALA A 68 5.97 -13.30 -11.16
C ALA A 68 6.38 -13.24 -12.64
N ASN A 69 5.59 -13.85 -13.52
CA ASN A 69 5.81 -13.85 -14.96
C ASN A 69 5.03 -12.74 -15.68
N ALA A 70 4.34 -11.86 -14.95
CA ALA A 70 3.61 -10.77 -15.57
C ALA A 70 4.55 -9.78 -16.27
N LYS A 71 4.17 -9.38 -17.47
CA LYS A 71 4.85 -8.39 -18.33
C LYS A 71 3.98 -7.15 -18.58
N LYS A 72 2.65 -7.31 -18.52
CA LYS A 72 1.68 -6.22 -18.68
C LYS A 72 0.36 -6.57 -18.00
N TYR A 73 -0.26 -5.57 -17.36
CA TYR A 73 -1.66 -5.60 -16.96
C TYR A 73 -2.43 -4.64 -17.87
N SER A 74 -3.62 -5.04 -18.32
CA SER A 74 -4.55 -4.22 -19.10
C SER A 74 -5.98 -4.69 -18.85
N VAL A 75 -6.96 -3.88 -19.24
CA VAL A 75 -8.38 -4.19 -19.10
C VAL A 75 -9.00 -4.24 -20.49
N ALA A 76 -9.64 -5.36 -20.81
CA ALA A 76 -10.33 -5.55 -22.08
C ALA A 76 -11.72 -6.15 -21.82
N THR A 77 -12.74 -5.60 -22.49
CA THR A 77 -14.14 -6.05 -22.36
C THR A 77 -14.62 -6.18 -20.91
N GLY A 78 -14.18 -5.28 -20.03
CA GLY A 78 -14.54 -5.27 -18.61
C GLY A 78 -13.79 -6.26 -17.72
N GLU A 79 -12.82 -6.99 -18.26
CA GLU A 79 -12.04 -7.98 -17.52
C GLU A 79 -10.55 -7.62 -17.48
N LEU A 80 -9.87 -8.02 -16.40
CA LEU A 80 -8.42 -7.97 -16.35
C LEU A 80 -7.80 -8.95 -17.33
N LYS A 81 -6.80 -8.48 -18.07
CA LYS A 81 -5.88 -9.28 -18.89
C LYS A 81 -4.46 -9.07 -18.40
N VAL A 82 -3.74 -10.17 -18.20
CA VAL A 82 -2.33 -10.19 -17.81
C VAL A 82 -1.55 -10.86 -18.91
N THR A 83 -0.70 -10.10 -19.59
CA THR A 83 0.27 -10.65 -20.55
C THR A 83 1.48 -11.13 -19.78
N LEU A 84 1.86 -12.39 -19.97
CA LEU A 84 3.03 -13.00 -19.37
C LEU A 84 4.29 -12.78 -20.22
N GLN A 85 5.45 -13.17 -19.69
CA GLN A 85 6.74 -13.02 -20.38
C GLN A 85 6.86 -13.83 -21.67
N ASP A 86 6.13 -14.95 -21.78
CA ASP A 86 6.02 -15.78 -22.99
C ASP A 86 4.93 -15.30 -23.97
N ASP A 87 4.43 -14.07 -23.76
CA ASP A 87 3.37 -13.42 -24.51
C ASP A 87 1.99 -14.11 -24.46
N THR A 88 1.84 -15.14 -23.62
CA THR A 88 0.51 -15.67 -23.29
C THR A 88 -0.31 -14.63 -22.52
N VAL A 89 -1.62 -14.62 -22.75
CA VAL A 89 -2.55 -13.70 -22.07
C VAL A 89 -3.52 -14.52 -21.24
N VAL A 90 -3.56 -14.23 -19.94
CA VAL A 90 -4.44 -14.90 -18.97
C VAL A 90 -5.31 -13.88 -18.25
N GLY A 91 -6.44 -14.34 -17.72
CA GLY A 91 -7.26 -13.58 -16.76
C GLY A 91 -7.00 -14.03 -15.33
N LEU A 92 -7.82 -13.55 -14.41
CA LEU A 92 -7.91 -14.11 -13.05
C LEU A 92 -8.59 -15.48 -13.09
N GLN A 93 -8.21 -16.36 -12.16
CA GLN A 93 -8.94 -17.61 -11.91
C GLN A 93 -10.39 -17.32 -11.50
N SER A 94 -10.61 -16.25 -10.73
CA SER A 94 -11.94 -15.76 -10.33
C SER A 94 -12.12 -14.33 -10.85
N PRO A 95 -12.75 -14.13 -12.02
CA PRO A 95 -12.86 -12.81 -12.65
C PRO A 95 -13.54 -11.74 -11.80
N ASN A 96 -14.45 -12.14 -10.91
CA ASN A 96 -15.16 -11.25 -9.98
C ASN A 96 -14.26 -10.61 -8.90
N GLN A 97 -13.03 -11.08 -8.74
CA GLN A 97 -12.05 -10.42 -7.86
C GLN A 97 -11.53 -9.12 -8.45
N PHE A 98 -11.66 -8.89 -9.76
CA PHE A 98 -11.35 -7.60 -10.37
C PHE A 98 -12.48 -6.60 -10.10
N VAL A 99 -12.14 -5.44 -9.53
CA VAL A 99 -13.10 -4.41 -9.12
C VAL A 99 -13.04 -3.19 -10.04
N GLY A 100 -11.85 -2.83 -10.50
CA GLY A 100 -11.67 -1.65 -11.34
C GLY A 100 -10.22 -1.29 -11.58
N TYR A 101 -9.99 -0.13 -12.19
CA TYR A 101 -8.66 0.37 -12.53
C TYR A 101 -8.67 1.90 -12.57
N GLN A 102 -7.48 2.50 -12.54
CA GLN A 102 -7.30 3.94 -12.79
C GLN A 102 -6.46 4.18 -14.03
N GLY A 103 -6.76 5.25 -14.76
CA GLY A 103 -6.05 5.63 -15.98
C GLY A 103 -6.64 4.99 -17.23
N ASP A 104 -5.77 4.72 -18.21
CA ASP A 104 -6.15 4.11 -19.48
C ASP A 104 -6.30 2.59 -19.37
N ALA A 105 -7.24 1.98 -20.08
CA ALA A 105 -7.51 0.55 -19.98
C ALA A 105 -6.35 -0.32 -20.51
N ASP A 106 -5.68 0.12 -21.58
CA ASP A 106 -4.57 -0.63 -22.18
C ASP A 106 -3.28 -0.49 -21.36
N THR A 107 -3.13 0.61 -20.63
CA THR A 107 -1.99 0.87 -19.74
C THR A 107 -2.47 1.52 -18.43
N PRO A 108 -3.10 0.75 -17.53
CA PRO A 108 -3.64 1.29 -16.30
C PRO A 108 -2.52 1.76 -15.37
N LYS A 109 -2.78 2.85 -14.63
CA LYS A 109 -1.92 3.35 -13.56
C LYS A 109 -2.07 2.50 -12.30
N SER A 110 -3.25 1.92 -12.09
CA SER A 110 -3.47 0.93 -11.06
C SER A 110 -4.61 0.00 -11.40
N VAL A 111 -4.59 -1.18 -10.79
CA VAL A 111 -5.61 -2.23 -10.93
C VAL A 111 -6.07 -2.63 -9.53
N LEU A 112 -7.37 -2.59 -9.30
CA LEU A 112 -8.00 -2.82 -8.01
C LEU A 112 -8.69 -4.18 -7.98
N PHE A 113 -8.46 -4.91 -6.90
CA PHE A 113 -9.00 -6.23 -6.64
C PHE A 113 -9.69 -6.29 -5.29
N VAL A 114 -10.48 -7.35 -5.08
CA VAL A 114 -11.04 -7.72 -3.77
C VAL A 114 -10.81 -9.21 -3.48
N HIS A 115 -10.42 -9.49 -2.25
CA HIS A 115 -10.31 -10.85 -1.72
C HIS A 115 -10.76 -10.86 -0.25
N HIS A 116 -11.67 -11.77 0.12
CA HIS A 116 -12.31 -11.81 1.45
C HIS A 116 -12.86 -10.45 1.92
N GLY A 117 -13.39 -9.64 1.01
CA GLY A 117 -13.96 -8.32 1.31
C GLY A 117 -12.93 -7.21 1.55
N LEU A 118 -11.64 -7.49 1.39
CA LEU A 118 -10.54 -6.53 1.49
C LEU A 118 -9.96 -6.22 0.13
N HIS A 119 -9.64 -4.96 -0.11
CA HIS A 119 -9.08 -4.54 -1.37
C HIS A 119 -7.55 -4.68 -1.45
N ILE A 120 -7.08 -4.98 -2.66
CA ILE A 120 -5.67 -5.03 -3.04
C ILE A 120 -5.52 -4.17 -4.30
N GLU A 121 -4.63 -3.19 -4.30
CA GLU A 121 -4.34 -2.35 -5.47
C GLU A 121 -2.91 -2.61 -5.95
N ILE A 122 -2.77 -3.02 -7.21
CA ILE A 122 -1.48 -3.04 -7.90
C ILE A 122 -1.25 -1.66 -8.51
N GLN A 123 -0.15 -0.99 -8.12
CA GLN A 123 0.22 0.31 -8.68
C GLN A 123 1.32 0.16 -9.74
N ILE A 124 1.10 0.76 -10.92
CA ILE A 124 1.94 0.59 -12.11
C ILE A 124 2.51 1.93 -12.54
N ASP A 125 3.84 2.00 -12.62
CA ASP A 125 4.59 3.20 -12.97
C ASP A 125 6.03 2.80 -13.39
N ARG A 126 6.23 2.54 -14.69
CA ARG A 126 7.51 2.01 -15.23
C ARG A 126 8.74 2.86 -14.86
N PRO A 127 8.72 4.21 -14.93
CA PRO A 127 9.83 5.02 -14.45
C PRO A 127 10.24 4.77 -12.99
N HIS A 128 9.29 4.38 -12.14
CA HIS A 128 9.50 4.17 -10.71
C HIS A 128 9.50 2.70 -10.29
N SER A 129 9.34 1.75 -11.22
CA SER A 129 9.12 0.33 -10.94
C SER A 129 10.38 -0.47 -10.61
N ARG A 130 11.54 0.20 -10.48
CA ARG A 130 12.83 -0.45 -10.15
C ARG A 130 13.17 -1.64 -11.07
N ASN A 131 12.81 -1.53 -12.36
CA ASN A 131 12.96 -2.56 -13.39
C ASN A 131 12.04 -3.78 -13.25
N ASP A 132 10.93 -3.68 -12.52
CA ASP A 132 9.87 -4.69 -12.57
C ASP A 132 9.36 -4.88 -14.00
N ALA A 133 9.25 -6.14 -14.44
CA ALA A 133 8.91 -6.49 -15.82
C ALA A 133 7.50 -6.00 -16.24
N ALA A 134 6.55 -5.98 -15.30
CA ALA A 134 5.20 -5.47 -15.51
C ALA A 134 5.06 -3.97 -15.22
N GLY A 135 6.11 -3.32 -14.72
CA GLY A 135 6.08 -1.92 -14.31
C GLY A 135 5.44 -1.69 -12.95
N ILE A 136 5.28 -2.71 -12.10
CA ILE A 136 4.73 -2.53 -10.76
C ILE A 136 5.71 -1.72 -9.90
N LYS A 137 5.23 -0.62 -9.32
CA LYS A 137 6.00 0.16 -8.34
C LYS A 137 5.67 -0.21 -6.90
N ASP A 138 4.45 -0.68 -6.62
CA ASP A 138 3.99 -1.02 -5.28
C ASP A 138 2.68 -1.85 -5.33
N VAL A 139 2.33 -2.44 -4.19
CA VAL A 139 1.00 -3.01 -3.91
C VAL A 139 0.44 -2.37 -2.65
N LEU A 140 -0.70 -1.69 -2.78
CA LEU A 140 -1.40 -1.06 -1.67
C LEU A 140 -2.45 -2.03 -1.12
N LEU A 141 -2.45 -2.23 0.20
CA LEU A 141 -3.42 -3.08 0.88
C LEU A 141 -4.40 -2.24 1.67
N GLU A 142 -5.66 -2.63 1.60
CA GLU A 142 -6.66 -2.18 2.54
C GLU A 142 -6.42 -2.87 3.91
N ALA A 143 -6.08 -2.07 4.93
CA ALA A 143 -5.46 -2.56 6.16
C ALA A 143 -6.24 -2.15 7.42
N ALA A 144 -5.98 -0.95 7.98
CA ALA A 144 -6.61 -0.52 9.23
C ALA A 144 -8.06 -0.10 8.99
N LEU A 145 -8.98 -1.08 9.01
CA LEU A 145 -10.35 -0.86 8.59
C LEU A 145 -11.09 0.16 9.45
N THR A 146 -10.79 0.09 10.75
CA THR A 146 -11.23 1.01 11.77
C THR A 146 -10.02 1.41 12.61
N THR A 147 -10.13 2.53 13.32
CA THR A 147 -9.09 3.00 14.23
C THR A 147 -9.77 3.55 15.47
N ILE A 148 -9.28 3.13 16.63
CA ILE A 148 -9.69 3.70 17.91
C ILE A 148 -8.77 4.90 18.18
N VAL A 149 -9.37 6.08 18.32
CA VAL A 149 -8.63 7.27 18.78
C VAL A 149 -8.70 7.28 20.30
N ASP A 150 -7.61 6.84 20.91
CA ASP A 150 -7.57 6.59 22.33
C ASP A 150 -7.36 7.88 23.16
N CYS A 151 -8.10 7.96 24.26
CA CYS A 151 -8.08 9.04 25.25
C CYS A 151 -7.93 8.50 26.68
N GLU A 152 -7.57 7.22 26.81
CA GLU A 152 -7.46 6.47 28.04
C GLU A 152 -5.99 6.06 28.27
N ASP A 153 -5.64 4.80 28.03
CA ASP A 153 -4.39 4.21 28.54
C ASP A 153 -3.13 4.57 27.74
N SER A 154 -3.27 5.05 26.49
CA SER A 154 -2.11 5.47 25.68
C SER A 154 -1.71 6.94 25.84
N VAL A 155 -2.35 7.69 26.75
CA VAL A 155 -2.09 9.13 26.96
C VAL A 155 -1.90 9.47 28.44
N ALA A 156 -1.13 10.53 28.72
CA ALA A 156 -1.07 11.14 30.03
C ALA A 156 -1.87 12.46 29.97
N ALA A 157 -3.09 12.46 30.49
CA ALA A 157 -3.95 13.64 30.52
C ALA A 157 -4.60 13.80 31.90
N VAL A 158 -4.02 14.68 32.73
CA VAL A 158 -4.29 14.74 34.18
C VAL A 158 -5.02 16.00 34.61
N ASP A 159 -5.13 16.99 33.73
CA ASP A 159 -5.83 18.25 34.01
C ASP A 159 -6.68 18.73 32.82
N ALA A 160 -7.30 19.90 32.97
CA ALA A 160 -8.19 20.46 31.96
C ALA A 160 -7.48 20.79 30.64
N ASP A 161 -6.22 21.24 30.68
CA ASP A 161 -5.47 21.64 29.49
C ASP A 161 -5.15 20.41 28.64
N ASP A 162 -4.73 19.32 29.27
CA ASP A 162 -4.49 18.04 28.59
C ASP A 162 -5.77 17.50 27.93
N LYS A 163 -6.91 17.53 28.65
CA LYS A 163 -8.19 17.05 28.12
C LYS A 163 -8.66 17.91 26.94
N VAL A 164 -8.48 19.22 27.01
CA VAL A 164 -8.79 20.14 25.90
C VAL A 164 -7.94 19.83 24.68
N GLU A 165 -6.67 19.46 24.83
CA GLU A 165 -5.82 19.03 23.71
C GLU A 165 -6.35 17.75 23.05
N LEU A 166 -6.72 16.73 23.85
CA LEU A 166 -7.34 15.51 23.33
C LEU A 166 -8.59 15.80 22.52
N TYR A 167 -9.51 16.60 23.09
CA TYR A 167 -10.78 16.94 22.44
C TYR A 167 -10.59 17.79 21.19
N ARG A 168 -9.59 18.68 21.16
CA ARG A 168 -9.26 19.46 19.96
C ARG A 168 -8.80 18.58 18.81
N ASN A 169 -7.95 17.59 19.08
CA ASN A 169 -7.52 16.63 18.05
C ASN A 169 -8.69 15.79 17.54
N TRP A 170 -9.53 15.29 18.45
CA TRP A 170 -10.74 14.54 18.09
C TRP A 170 -11.69 15.39 17.23
N LEU A 171 -11.97 16.63 17.63
CA LEU A 171 -12.80 17.57 16.87
C LEU A 171 -12.22 17.83 15.48
N GLY A 172 -10.91 18.06 15.39
CA GLY A 172 -10.23 18.27 14.11
C GLY A 172 -10.37 17.06 13.18
N LEU A 173 -10.29 15.84 13.73
CA LEU A 173 -10.48 14.61 12.98
C LEU A 173 -11.92 14.49 12.47
N MET A 174 -12.91 14.69 13.34
CA MET A 174 -14.34 14.63 12.99
C MET A 174 -14.75 15.67 11.96
N LYS A 175 -14.10 16.85 11.96
CA LYS A 175 -14.33 17.89 10.95
C LYS A 175 -13.53 17.70 9.66
N GLY A 176 -12.64 16.72 9.61
CA GLY A 176 -11.70 16.55 8.49
C GLY A 176 -10.62 17.63 8.38
N THR A 177 -10.43 18.46 9.41
CA THR A 177 -9.54 19.64 9.38
C THR A 177 -8.25 19.46 10.16
N LEU A 178 -8.03 18.31 10.81
CA LEU A 178 -6.82 18.04 11.59
C LEU A 178 -5.57 18.14 10.70
N LYS A 179 -4.54 18.83 11.19
CA LYS A 179 -3.23 18.94 10.55
C LYS A 179 -2.13 18.70 11.57
N ALA A 180 -1.02 18.14 11.13
CA ALA A 180 0.20 18.05 11.92
C ALA A 180 1.40 18.47 11.08
N GLU A 181 2.26 19.31 11.66
CA GLU A 181 3.50 19.77 11.03
C GLU A 181 4.70 19.17 11.75
N PHE A 182 5.63 18.61 10.98
CA PHE A 182 6.85 18.01 11.54
C PHE A 182 8.00 18.05 10.52
N PRO A 183 9.26 18.10 10.99
CA PRO A 183 10.41 18.09 10.10
C PRO A 183 10.65 16.69 9.49
N LYS A 184 11.08 16.66 8.23
CA LYS A 184 11.65 15.48 7.56
C LYS A 184 12.90 15.91 6.80
N GLY A 185 14.07 15.69 7.40
CA GLY A 185 15.33 16.22 6.87
C GLY A 185 15.32 17.75 6.88
N LYS A 186 15.54 18.38 5.71
CA LYS A 186 15.60 19.85 5.57
C LYS A 186 14.25 20.52 5.30
N ILE A 187 13.17 19.76 5.19
CA ILE A 187 11.83 20.28 4.88
C ILE A 187 10.85 20.06 6.02
N THR A 188 9.88 20.95 6.16
CA THR A 188 8.70 20.76 7.02
C THR A 188 7.58 20.15 6.19
N ILE A 189 6.94 19.12 6.72
CA ILE A 189 5.79 18.47 6.09
C ILE A 189 4.54 18.79 6.87
N THR A 190 3.50 19.27 6.19
CA THR A 190 2.14 19.36 6.73
C THR A 190 1.36 18.12 6.31
N ARG A 191 1.00 17.28 7.28
CA ARG A 191 0.15 16.10 7.09
C ARG A 191 -1.31 16.45 7.37
N LYS A 192 -2.22 15.88 6.56
CA LYS A 192 -3.68 15.98 6.67
C LYS A 192 -4.30 14.60 6.46
N LEU A 193 -5.62 14.49 6.64
CA LEU A 193 -6.35 13.29 6.24
C LEU A 193 -6.29 13.10 4.72
N ASN A 194 -6.24 11.84 4.29
CA ASN A 194 -6.36 11.49 2.87
C ASN A 194 -7.79 11.77 2.38
N GLU A 195 -7.92 12.08 1.10
CA GLU A 195 -9.19 12.23 0.38
C GLU A 195 -9.61 10.91 -0.28
#